data_AF-A0A3M8GN25-F1
#
_entry.id   AF-A0A3M8GN25-F1
#
_cell.length_a   1.000
_cell.length_b   1.000
_cell.length_c   1.000
_cell.angle_alpha   90.00
_cell.angle_beta   90.00
_cell.angle_gamma   90.00
#
_symmetry.space_group_name_H-M   'P 1'
#
loop_
_entity.id
_entity.type
_entity.pdbx_description
1 polymer ?
#
loop_
_entity_poly.entity_id
_entity_poly.type
_entity_poly.pdbx_seq_one_letter_code
_entity_poly.pdbx_strand_id
1 'polypeptide(L)'
;MNDKKITSQFVDELIDSISAVEPVDVPPFFKDKVLQKLGRHEVNEVSSIVPWFTPRYQLAALLLFIFLNAAVLYYYSNSRQQQELETFADSYGLSLSQQESLLN
;
A
#
# COMPACT_ATOMS: atom_id res chain seq x y z
N MET A 1 59.11 43.23 -34.75
CA MET A 1 59.89 42.25 -33.96
C MET A 1 59.28 41.99 -32.57
N ASN A 2 57.94 42.06 -32.42
CA ASN A 2 57.29 41.95 -31.10
C ASN A 2 56.35 40.74 -30.96
N ASP A 3 55.85 40.15 -32.05
CA ASP A 3 54.84 39.09 -31.97
C ASP A 3 55.39 37.77 -31.38
N LYS A 4 56.65 37.44 -31.67
CA LYS A 4 57.28 36.19 -31.18
C LYS A 4 57.44 36.14 -29.65
N LYS A 5 57.55 37.31 -28.98
CA LYS A 5 57.67 37.41 -27.51
C LYS A 5 56.32 37.23 -26.80
N ILE A 6 55.24 37.70 -27.41
CA ILE A 6 53.89 37.60 -26.82
C ILE A 6 53.39 36.16 -26.85
N THR A 7 53.66 35.43 -27.93
CA THR A 7 53.27 34.01 -28.03
C THR A 7 54.03 33.14 -27.04
N SER A 8 55.33 33.38 -26.81
CA SER A 8 56.09 32.57 -25.84
C SER A 8 55.65 32.82 -24.40
N GLN A 9 55.40 34.09 -24.03
CA GLN A 9 54.92 34.42 -22.68
C GLN A 9 53.55 33.80 -22.38
N PHE A 10 52.64 33.83 -23.36
CA PHE A 10 51.33 33.22 -23.22
C PHE A 10 51.40 31.69 -23.10
N VAL A 11 52.29 31.05 -23.87
CA VAL A 11 52.51 29.60 -23.77
C VAL A 11 53.10 29.23 -22.40
N ASP A 12 54.07 30.00 -21.90
CA ASP A 12 54.65 29.78 -20.56
C ASP A 12 53.59 29.97 -19.46
N GLU A 13 52.75 31.00 -19.56
CA GLU A 13 51.66 31.27 -18.61
C GLU A 13 50.59 30.17 -18.62
N LEU A 14 50.27 29.60 -19.79
CA LEU A 14 49.38 28.45 -19.90
C LEU A 14 49.97 27.18 -19.29
N ILE A 15 51.26 26.92 -19.51
CA ILE A 15 51.95 25.76 -18.93
C ILE A 15 51.98 25.86 -17.40
N ASP A 16 52.20 27.06 -16.86
CA ASP A 16 52.21 27.33 -15.43
C ASP A 16 50.80 27.19 -14.82
N SER A 17 49.77 27.68 -15.53
CA SER A 17 48.38 27.53 -15.11
C SER A 17 47.92 26.08 -15.14
N ILE A 18 48.34 25.28 -16.12
CA ILE A 18 48.04 23.84 -16.21
C ILE A 18 48.82 23.06 -15.13
N SER A 19 50.04 23.47 -14.82
CA SER A 19 50.85 22.87 -13.75
C SER A 19 50.32 23.22 -12.35
N ALA A 20 49.64 24.37 -12.21
CA ALA A 20 48.92 24.77 -11.00
C ALA A 20 47.57 24.07 -10.82
N VAL A 21 47.06 23.36 -11.84
CA VAL A 21 45.95 22.41 -11.68
C VAL A 21 46.52 21.12 -11.09
N GLU A 22 46.90 21.21 -9.83
CA GLU A 22 47.32 20.07 -9.02
C GLU A 22 46.16 19.04 -8.97
N PRO A 23 46.44 17.74 -9.11
CA PRO A 23 45.40 16.72 -9.01
C PRO A 23 44.69 16.88 -7.67
N VAL A 24 43.40 17.23 -7.73
CA VAL A 24 42.58 17.42 -6.54
C VAL A 24 42.65 16.14 -5.72
N ASP A 25 43.20 16.23 -4.51
CA ASP A 25 43.28 15.15 -3.53
C ASP A 25 41.87 14.84 -3.01
N VAL A 26 41.08 14.21 -3.86
CA VAL A 26 39.78 13.67 -3.48
C VAL A 26 40.03 12.40 -2.66
N PRO A 27 39.44 12.29 -1.47
CA PRO A 27 39.55 11.08 -0.66
C PRO A 27 39.18 9.85 -1.50
N PRO A 28 39.92 8.74 -1.42
CA PRO A 28 39.68 7.55 -2.26
C PRO A 28 38.29 6.93 -2.05
N PHE A 29 37.61 7.31 -0.96
CA PHE A 29 36.26 6.87 -0.61
C PHE A 29 35.16 7.88 -0.93
N PHE A 30 35.48 9.01 -1.58
CA PHE A 30 34.51 10.05 -1.91
C PHE A 30 33.43 9.51 -2.85
N LYS A 31 33.84 8.80 -3.91
CA LYS A 31 32.92 8.14 -4.84
C LYS A 31 31.99 7.18 -4.11
N ASP A 32 32.51 6.35 -3.23
CA ASP A 32 31.72 5.37 -2.47
C ASP A 32 30.71 6.04 -1.53
N LYS A 33 31.11 7.08 -0.80
CA LYS A 33 30.20 7.84 0.08
C LYS A 33 29.11 8.57 -0.69
N VAL A 34 29.45 9.12 -1.85
CA VAL A 34 28.49 9.79 -2.74
C VAL A 34 27.51 8.77 -3.31
N LEU A 35 28.00 7.67 -3.88
CA LEU A 35 27.15 6.61 -4.43
C LEU A 35 26.25 5.98 -3.36
N GLN A 36 26.75 5.76 -2.15
CA GLN A 36 25.95 5.26 -1.04
C GLN A 36 24.85 6.26 -0.62
N LYS A 37 25.14 7.57 -0.68
CA LYS A 37 24.17 8.62 -0.33
C LYS A 37 23.10 8.81 -1.42
N LEU A 38 23.45 8.67 -2.70
CA LEU A 38 22.49 8.66 -3.81
C LEU A 38 21.63 7.38 -3.78
N GLY A 39 22.25 6.21 -3.62
CA GLY A 39 21.53 4.93 -3.57
C GLY A 39 20.60 4.80 -2.37
N ARG A 40 20.91 5.43 -1.22
CA ARG A 40 20.00 5.47 -0.06
C ARG A 40 18.75 6.31 -0.27
N HIS A 41 18.74 7.28 -1.19
CA HIS A 41 17.55 8.11 -1.44
C HIS A 41 16.50 7.39 -2.29
N GLU A 42 16.93 6.54 -3.23
CA GLU A 42 16.02 5.79 -4.11
C GLU A 42 15.35 4.59 -3.43
N VAL A 43 15.91 4.12 -2.30
CA VAL A 43 15.39 2.98 -1.53
C VAL A 43 14.40 3.43 -0.43
N ASN A 44 14.00 4.70 -0.39
CA ASN A 44 12.85 5.11 0.42
C ASN A 44 11.56 4.68 -0.29
N GLU A 45 11.26 3.39 -0.14
CA GLU A 45 9.95 2.89 0.20
C GLU A 45 8.80 3.58 -0.53
N VAL A 46 8.70 3.32 -1.84
CA VAL A 46 7.37 3.14 -2.42
C VAL A 46 6.80 1.91 -1.75
N SER A 47 6.25 2.10 -0.55
CA SER A 47 5.37 1.13 0.10
C SER A 47 4.17 1.01 -0.82
N SER A 48 4.29 0.16 -1.84
CA SER A 48 3.23 -0.27 -2.74
C SER A 48 2.25 -1.21 -2.01
N ILE A 49 2.15 -1.03 -0.69
CA ILE A 49 1.27 -1.77 0.19
C ILE A 49 0.13 -0.81 0.43
N VAL A 50 -0.94 -0.96 -0.35
CA VAL A 50 -2.21 -0.30 -0.09
C VAL A 50 -2.51 -0.50 1.42
N PRO A 51 -2.72 0.55 2.22
CA PRO A 51 -2.79 0.43 3.68
C PRO A 51 -3.93 -0.50 4.16
N TRP A 52 -4.89 -0.79 3.29
CA TRP A 52 -5.92 -1.80 3.50
C TRP A 52 -5.36 -3.22 3.63
N PHE A 53 -4.27 -3.55 2.94
CA PHE A 53 -3.64 -4.88 2.95
C PHE A 53 -2.68 -5.08 4.14
N THR A 54 -2.92 -4.38 5.24
CA THR A 54 -2.19 -4.61 6.49
C THR A 54 -2.77 -5.85 7.18
N PRO A 55 -1.93 -6.80 7.69
CA PRO A 55 -2.39 -8.08 8.25
C PRO A 55 -3.46 -7.97 9.36
N ARG A 56 -3.48 -6.83 10.08
CA ARG A 56 -4.44 -6.57 11.16
C ARG A 56 -5.87 -6.37 10.65
N TYR A 57 -6.03 -5.71 9.50
CA TYR A 57 -7.36 -5.49 8.90
C TYR A 57 -7.89 -6.75 8.21
N GLN A 58 -7.02 -7.63 7.73
CA GLN A 58 -7.42 -8.92 7.15
C GLN A 58 -8.09 -9.84 8.16
N LEU A 59 -7.59 -9.87 9.41
CA LEU A 59 -8.19 -10.69 10.46
C LEU A 59 -9.57 -10.17 10.87
N ALA A 60 -9.74 -8.84 10.97
CA ALA A 60 -11.04 -8.22 11.21
C ALA A 60 -12.02 -8.50 10.07
N ALA A 61 -11.58 -8.41 8.82
CA ALA A 61 -12.41 -8.73 7.66
C ALA A 61 -12.82 -10.21 7.63
N LEU A 62 -11.90 -11.12 7.96
CA LEU A 62 -12.18 -12.56 8.02
C LEU A 62 -13.21 -12.87 9.12
N LEU A 63 -13.07 -12.27 10.31
CA LEU A 63 -14.08 -12.39 11.37
C LEU A 63 -15.42 -11.84 10.92
N LEU A 64 -15.46 -10.67 10.29
CA LEU A 64 -16.68 -10.08 9.76
C LEU A 64 -17.37 -11.01 8.75
N PHE A 65 -16.62 -11.62 7.83
CA PHE A 65 -17.16 -12.59 6.88
C PHE A 65 -17.73 -13.82 7.58
N ILE A 66 -17.06 -14.34 8.60
CA ILE A 66 -17.57 -15.49 9.38
C ILE A 66 -18.88 -15.12 10.07
N PHE A 67 -18.94 -13.98 10.77
CA PHE A 67 -20.15 -13.53 11.45
C PHE A 67 -21.30 -13.28 10.47
N LEU A 68 -21.03 -12.67 9.32
CA LEU A 68 -22.03 -12.42 8.29
C LEU A 68 -22.61 -13.73 7.76
N ASN A 69 -21.76 -14.69 7.40
CA ASN A 69 -22.21 -15.99 6.90
C ASN A 69 -22.98 -16.79 7.97
N ALA A 70 -22.53 -16.75 9.23
CA ALA A 70 -23.22 -17.39 10.34
C ALA A 70 -24.61 -16.76 10.59
N ALA A 71 -24.70 -15.42 10.54
CA ALA A 71 -25.96 -14.70 10.70
C ALA A 71 -26.94 -15.00 9.56
N VAL A 72 -26.45 -15.04 8.31
CA VAL A 72 -27.26 -15.42 7.15
C VAL A 72 -27.77 -16.86 7.29
N LEU A 73 -26.91 -17.80 7.69
CA LEU A 73 -27.30 -19.19 7.89
C LEU A 73 -28.35 -19.33 9.00
N TYR A 74 -28.17 -18.64 10.12
CA TYR A 74 -29.12 -18.63 11.23
C TYR A 74 -30.47 -18.03 10.83
N TYR A 75 -30.47 -16.89 10.13
CA TYR A 75 -31.70 -16.27 9.66
C TYR A 75 -32.43 -17.17 8.66
N TYR A 76 -31.68 -17.77 7.72
CA TYR A 76 -32.24 -18.69 6.74
C TYR A 76 -32.79 -19.97 7.37
N SER A 77 -32.14 -20.53 8.39
CA SER A 77 -32.67 -21.73 9.07
C SER A 77 -33.93 -21.40 9.88
N ASN A 78 -33.95 -20.25 10.57
CA ASN A 78 -35.09 -19.85 11.38
C ASN A 78 -36.32 -19.50 10.52
N SER A 79 -36.12 -18.83 9.38
CA SER A 79 -37.22 -18.52 8.46
C SER A 79 -37.81 -19.78 7.82
N ARG A 80 -36.98 -20.77 7.49
CA ARG A 80 -37.43 -22.08 7.02
C ARG A 80 -38.24 -22.83 8.08
N GLN A 81 -37.76 -22.85 9.32
CA GLN A 81 -38.48 -23.50 10.41
C GLN A 81 -39.86 -22.85 10.66
N GLN A 82 -39.95 -21.51 10.58
CA GLN A 82 -41.23 -20.80 10.68
C GLN A 82 -42.17 -21.14 9.52
N GLN A 83 -41.68 -21.15 8.28
CA GLN A 83 -42.48 -21.52 7.11
C GLN A 83 -42.95 -22.98 7.16
N GLU A 84 -42.10 -23.90 7.62
CA GLU A 84 -42.47 -25.31 7.79
C GLU A 84 -43.52 -25.49 8.89
N LEU A 85 -43.40 -24.77 10.01
CA LEU A 85 -44.43 -24.76 11.05
C LEU A 85 -45.75 -24.15 10.58
N GLU A 86 -45.70 -23.04 9.84
CA GLU A 86 -46.88 -22.39 9.26
C GLU A 86 -47.56 -23.32 8.26
N THR A 87 -46.80 -23.92 7.35
CA THR A 87 -47.31 -24.88 6.35
C THR A 87 -47.91 -26.11 7.02
N PHE A 88 -47.26 -26.63 8.07
CA PHE A 88 -47.81 -27.71 8.89
C PHE A 88 -49.13 -27.28 9.55
N ALA A 89 -49.14 -26.12 10.20
CA ALA A 89 -50.32 -25.60 10.87
C ALA A 89 -51.48 -25.37 9.89
N ASP A 90 -51.23 -24.84 8.69
CA ASP A 90 -52.24 -24.69 7.64
C ASP A 90 -52.74 -26.04 7.12
N SER A 91 -51.85 -26.99 6.88
CA SER A 91 -52.22 -28.32 6.35
C SER A 91 -53.09 -29.14 7.32
N TYR A 92 -52.95 -28.90 8.63
CA TYR A 92 -53.75 -29.54 9.68
C TYR A 92 -54.84 -28.64 10.25
N GLY A 93 -55.03 -27.42 9.72
CA GLY A 93 -56.00 -26.44 10.21
C GLY A 93 -55.73 -25.92 11.63
N LEU A 94 -54.50 -26.08 12.12
CA LEU A 94 -54.00 -25.60 13.41
C LEU A 94 -53.44 -24.16 13.33
N SER A 95 -53.49 -23.57 12.14
CA SER A 95 -53.16 -22.17 11.89
C SER A 95 -53.93 -21.28 12.87
N LEU A 96 -53.21 -20.57 13.75
CA LEU A 96 -53.75 -19.46 14.53
C LEU A 96 -54.02 -18.27 13.59
N SER A 97 -54.86 -18.49 12.57
CA SER A 97 -55.71 -17.41 12.09
C SER A 97 -56.45 -16.95 13.32
N GLN A 98 -56.11 -15.76 13.79
CA GLN A 98 -56.85 -15.01 14.79
C GLN A 98 -58.33 -15.27 14.50
N GLN A 99 -58.96 -16.15 15.26
CA GLN A 99 -60.39 -16.34 15.21
C GLN A 99 -60.88 -15.00 15.71
N GLU A 100 -61.13 -14.07 14.78
CA GLU A 100 -61.92 -12.89 15.06
C GLU A 100 -63.16 -13.44 15.76
N SER A 101 -63.28 -13.11 17.04
CA SER A 101 -64.42 -13.49 17.84
C SER A 101 -65.65 -13.04 17.05
N LEU A 102 -66.35 -13.99 16.43
CA LEU A 102 -67.58 -13.72 15.69
C LEU A 102 -68.70 -13.23 16.63
N LEU A 103 -68.47 -13.27 17.95
CA LEU A 103 -69.31 -12.66 18.96
C LEU A 103 -68.55 -11.49 19.59
N ASN A 104 -68.91 -10.28 19.15
CA ASN A 104 -69.02 -9.14 20.04
C ASN A 104 -70.37 -9.22 20.75
#